data_AF-A0A4S8KIR6-F1
#
_entry.id   AF-A0A4S8KIR6-F1
#
_cell.length_a   1.000
_cell.length_b   1.000
_cell.length_c   1.000
_cell.angle_alpha   90.00
_cell.angle_beta   90.00
_cell.angle_gamma   90.00
#
_symmetry.space_group_name_H-M   'P 1'
#
loop_
_entity.id
_entity.type
_entity.pdbx_description
1 polymer ?
#
loop_
_entity_poly.entity_id
_entity_poly.type
_entity_poly.pdbx_seq_one_letter_code
_entity_poly.pdbx_strand_id
1 'polypeptide(L)'
;LEKEKEKYGRRPRTEANLENTKLSLEDDFGISPTQHAIWRGIWNRDFSRIARNFLWMLIQDVYMTGSHWLRPTFKEELQERATCHHDGCLETMEHILTECDSPG
;
A
#
# COMPACT_ATOMS: atom_id res chain seq x y z
N LEU A 1 18.82 -11.59 -9.88
CA LEU A 1 17.61 -11.70 -9.05
C LEU A 1 17.96 -11.81 -7.56
N GLU A 2 18.70 -12.83 -7.10
CA GLU A 2 19.13 -12.92 -5.68
C GLU A 2 20.04 -11.76 -5.24
N LYS A 3 21.06 -11.41 -6.03
CA LYS A 3 21.98 -10.29 -5.74
C LYS A 3 21.31 -8.91 -5.65
N GLU A 4 20.15 -8.71 -6.28
CA GLU A 4 19.39 -7.45 -6.20
C GLU A 4 18.46 -7.41 -4.98
N LYS A 5 17.85 -8.55 -4.62
CA LYS A 5 17.11 -8.69 -3.36
C LYS A 5 18.01 -8.49 -2.14
N GLU A 6 19.27 -8.91 -2.24
CA GLU A 6 20.29 -8.75 -1.20
C GLU A 6 20.69 -7.29 -0.99
N LYS A 7 20.70 -6.47 -2.07
CA LYS A 7 21.07 -5.04 -2.02
C LYS A 7 19.99 -4.14 -1.41
N TYR A 8 18.71 -4.46 -1.58
CA TYR A 8 17.59 -3.59 -1.18
C TYR A 8 16.82 -4.07 0.06
N GLY A 9 17.28 -5.15 0.71
CA GLY A 9 16.64 -5.72 1.89
C GLY A 9 15.27 -6.32 1.61
N ARG A 10 14.75 -7.11 2.56
CA ARG A 10 13.36 -7.57 2.49
C ARG A 10 12.43 -6.36 2.64
N ARG A 11 11.40 -6.30 1.79
CA ARG A 11 10.32 -5.30 1.86
C ARG A 11 9.04 -5.99 2.33
N PRO A 12 8.91 -6.31 3.63
CA PRO A 12 7.83 -7.14 4.13
C PRO A 12 6.44 -6.54 3.85
N ARG A 13 6.34 -5.20 3.86
CA ARG A 13 5.08 -4.50 3.56
C ARG A 13 4.68 -4.60 2.10
N THR A 14 5.65 -4.47 1.20
CA THR A 14 5.40 -4.70 -0.24
C THR A 14 4.98 -6.14 -0.51
N GLU A 15 5.60 -7.11 0.17
CA GLU A 15 5.23 -8.52 0.07
C GLU A 15 3.82 -8.78 0.60
N ALA A 16 3.45 -8.18 1.75
CA ALA A 16 2.11 -8.26 2.31
C ALA A 16 1.05 -7.64 1.37
N ASN A 17 1.30 -6.43 0.85
CA ASN A 17 0.37 -5.77 -0.07
C ASN A 17 0.19 -6.54 -1.39
N LEU A 18 1.26 -7.16 -1.90
CA LEU A 18 1.17 -8.05 -3.06
C LEU A 18 0.34 -9.30 -2.76
N GLU A 19 0.45 -9.86 -1.55
CA GLU A 19 -0.33 -11.03 -1.16
C GLU A 19 -1.80 -10.66 -0.98
N ASN A 20 -2.12 -9.56 -0.30
CA ASN A 20 -3.48 -9.05 -0.18
C ASN A 20 -4.09 -8.80 -1.57
N THR A 21 -3.33 -8.20 -2.50
CA THR A 21 -3.79 -7.99 -3.88
C THR A 21 -4.14 -9.30 -4.57
N LYS A 22 -3.36 -10.38 -4.39
CA LYS A 22 -3.69 -11.69 -4.96
C LYS A 22 -4.95 -12.27 -4.33
N LEU A 23 -5.06 -12.19 -2.99
CA LEU A 23 -6.22 -12.73 -2.28
C LEU A 23 -7.50 -12.03 -2.73
N SER A 24 -7.50 -10.71 -2.87
CA SER A 24 -8.63 -9.96 -3.42
C SER A 24 -8.95 -10.36 -4.87
N LEU A 25 -7.94 -10.51 -5.73
CA LEU A 25 -8.17 -10.93 -7.12
C LEU A 25 -8.71 -12.36 -7.25
N GLU A 26 -8.33 -13.25 -6.34
CA GLU A 26 -8.88 -14.60 -6.27
C GLU A 26 -10.33 -14.58 -5.77
N ASP A 27 -10.62 -13.80 -4.73
CA ASP A 27 -11.97 -13.69 -4.16
C ASP A 27 -12.96 -13.04 -5.14
N ASP A 28 -12.55 -11.95 -5.80
CA ASP A 28 -13.42 -11.16 -6.67
C ASP A 28 -13.57 -11.75 -8.08
N PHE A 29 -12.51 -12.38 -8.61
CA PHE A 29 -12.44 -12.79 -10.02
C PHE A 29 -12.03 -14.24 -10.24
N GLY A 30 -11.67 -14.99 -9.20
CA GLY A 30 -11.20 -16.38 -9.31
C GLY A 30 -9.85 -16.50 -10.04
N ILE A 31 -9.00 -15.47 -9.97
CA ILE A 31 -7.68 -15.47 -10.59
C ILE A 31 -6.57 -15.28 -9.55
N SER A 32 -5.54 -16.13 -9.63
CA SER A 32 -4.34 -16.02 -8.78
C SER A 32 -3.11 -15.63 -9.61
N PRO A 33 -2.91 -14.34 -9.92
CA PRO A 33 -1.79 -13.89 -10.72
C PRO A 33 -0.47 -13.97 -9.95
N THR A 34 0.62 -14.15 -10.69
CA THR A 34 1.98 -13.99 -10.11
C THR A 34 2.23 -12.53 -9.72
N GLN A 35 3.13 -12.29 -8.77
CA GLN A 35 3.56 -10.92 -8.42
C GLN A 35 4.03 -10.12 -9.65
N HIS A 36 4.74 -10.78 -10.58
CA HIS A 36 5.16 -10.15 -11.84
C HIS A 36 3.98 -9.73 -12.71
N ALA A 37 2.92 -10.53 -12.77
CA ALA A 37 1.71 -10.21 -13.52
C ALA A 37 0.96 -9.02 -12.89
N ILE A 38 0.89 -8.94 -11.55
CA ILE A 38 0.34 -7.78 -10.83
C ILE A 38 1.10 -6.49 -11.22
N TRP A 39 2.43 -6.52 -11.12
CA TRP A 39 3.25 -5.38 -11.51
C TRP A 39 3.06 -4.99 -12.98
N ARG A 40 3.01 -5.97 -13.87
CA ARG A 40 2.72 -5.73 -15.30
C ARG A 40 1.34 -5.09 -15.50
N GLY A 41 0.33 -5.54 -14.75
CA GLY A 41 -1.02 -5.01 -14.77
C GLY A 41 -1.09 -3.53 -14.42
N ILE A 42 -0.34 -3.10 -13.39
CA ILE A 42 -0.21 -1.67 -13.03
C ILE A 42 0.31 -0.85 -14.21
N TRP A 43 1.22 -1.39 -15.02
CA TRP A 43 1.80 -0.68 -16.16
C TRP A 43 0.96 -0.73 -17.45
N ASN A 44 -0.28 -1.24 -17.40
CA ASN A 44 -1.17 -1.27 -18.56
C ASN A 44 -1.39 0.14 -19.12
N ARG A 45 -1.34 0.24 -20.45
CA ARG A 45 -1.54 1.48 -21.22
C ARG A 45 -2.90 2.13 -21.00
N ASP A 46 -3.90 1.36 -20.57
CA ASP A 46 -5.25 1.83 -20.28
C ASP A 46 -5.31 2.77 -19.06
N PHE A 47 -4.36 2.65 -18.13
CA PHE A 47 -4.28 3.54 -16.97
C PHE A 47 -3.53 4.83 -17.30
N SER A 48 -3.95 5.97 -16.75
CA SER A 48 -3.16 7.20 -16.82
C SER A 48 -1.82 7.05 -16.09
N ARG A 49 -0.78 7.79 -16.50
CA ARG A 49 0.52 7.75 -15.81
C ARG A 49 0.41 8.00 -14.31
N ILE A 50 -0.49 8.89 -13.91
CA ILE A 50 -0.74 9.24 -12.51
C ILE A 50 -1.31 8.03 -11.76
N ALA A 51 -2.31 7.35 -12.32
CA ALA A 51 -2.89 6.15 -11.74
C ALA A 51 -1.86 5.02 -11.59
N ARG A 52 -1.01 4.79 -12.61
CA ARG A 52 0.06 3.77 -12.53
C ARG A 52 1.02 4.05 -11.39
N ASN A 53 1.46 5.31 -11.25
CA ASN A 53 2.35 5.70 -10.17
C ASN A 53 1.67 5.54 -8.80
N PHE A 54 0.40 5.95 -8.68
CA PHE A 54 -0.36 5.81 -7.45
C PHE A 54 -0.47 4.34 -7.02
N LEU A 55 -0.89 3.44 -7.91
CA LEU A 55 -0.98 2.00 -7.65
C LEU A 55 0.38 1.39 -7.30
N TRP A 56 1.44 1.79 -8.01
CA TRP A 56 2.79 1.33 -7.69
C TRP A 56 3.21 1.78 -6.28
N MET A 57 2.96 3.04 -5.92
CA MET A 57 3.28 3.58 -4.60
C MET A 57 2.46 2.93 -3.48
N LEU A 58 1.19 2.61 -3.73
CA LEU A 58 0.33 1.86 -2.81
C LEU A 58 0.92 0.49 -2.48
N ILE A 59 1.22 -0.33 -3.49
CA ILE A 59 1.78 -1.66 -3.23
C ILE A 59 3.16 -1.55 -2.58
N GLN A 60 3.95 -0.53 -2.91
CA GLN A 60 5.26 -0.30 -2.29
C GLN A 60 5.18 0.24 -0.84
N ASP A 61 4.01 0.63 -0.33
CA ASP A 61 3.79 1.25 0.99
C ASP A 61 4.70 2.47 1.24
N VAL A 62 4.77 3.38 0.26
CA VAL A 62 5.64 4.58 0.34
C VAL A 62 4.90 5.85 0.73
N TYR A 63 3.58 5.81 0.86
CA TYR A 63 2.81 6.95 1.35
C TYR A 63 2.98 7.12 2.85
N MET A 64 3.06 8.39 3.26
CA MET A 64 3.26 8.77 4.65
C MET A 64 1.93 8.66 5.42
N THR A 65 1.57 7.44 5.82
CA THR A 65 0.28 7.10 6.44
C THR A 65 0.45 6.12 7.61
N GLY A 66 -0.53 6.08 8.50
CA GLY A 66 -0.60 5.16 9.62
C GLY A 66 0.70 5.06 10.42
N SER A 67 1.17 3.82 10.60
CA SER A 67 2.39 3.51 11.36
C SER A 67 3.66 4.20 10.89
N HIS A 68 3.72 4.73 9.67
CA HIS A 68 4.90 5.50 9.24
C HIS A 68 5.09 6.75 10.11
N TRP A 69 4.01 7.35 10.61
CA TRP A 69 4.05 8.50 11.50
C TRP A 69 4.53 8.15 12.91
N LEU A 70 4.40 6.90 13.35
CA LEU A 70 4.75 6.42 14.71
C LEU A 70 6.25 6.17 14.90
N ARG A 71 7.10 6.82 14.12
CA ARG A 71 8.55 6.70 14.26
C ARG A 71 8.99 7.37 15.56
N PRO A 72 9.84 6.75 16.40
CA PRO A 72 10.27 7.34 17.67
C PRO A 72 10.98 8.69 17.54
N THR A 73 11.51 9.01 16.35
CA THR A 73 12.19 10.28 16.07
C THR A 73 11.23 11.42 15.74
N PHE A 74 9.92 11.16 15.56
CA PHE A 74 8.94 12.19 15.25
C PHE A 74 8.35 12.78 16.52
N LYS A 75 8.05 14.09 16.47
CA LYS A 75 7.35 14.79 17.54
C LYS A 75 5.93 14.23 17.70
N GLU A 76 5.38 14.32 18.91
CA GLU A 76 4.01 13.87 19.22
C GLU A 76 2.97 14.43 18.25
N GLU A 77 3.01 15.74 17.98
CA GLU A 77 2.14 16.42 16.98
C GLU A 77 2.18 15.79 15.57
N LEU A 78 3.29 15.16 15.18
CA LEU A 78 3.39 14.44 13.91
C LEU A 78 2.87 13.01 14.02
N GLN A 79 3.02 12.38 15.19
CA GLN A 79 2.52 11.03 15.45
C GLN A 79 0.99 10.99 15.51
N GLU A 80 0.33 12.09 15.90
CA GLU A 80 -1.14 12.24 15.87
C GLU A 80 -1.73 11.95 14.47
N ARG A 81 -0.97 12.20 13.40
CA ARG A 81 -1.35 11.90 12.01
C ARG A 81 -1.38 10.40 11.69
N ALA A 82 -0.98 9.54 12.62
CA ALA A 82 -1.04 8.09 12.43
C ALA A 82 -2.48 7.56 12.48
N THR A 83 -3.38 8.29 13.15
CA THR A 83 -4.74 7.83 13.45
C THR A 83 -5.77 8.72 12.78
N CYS A 84 -6.84 8.12 12.28
CA CYS A 84 -7.94 8.85 11.68
C CYS A 84 -8.68 9.63 12.77
N HIS A 85 -8.96 10.92 12.53
CA HIS A 85 -9.70 11.74 13.49
C HIS A 85 -11.20 11.41 13.54
N HIS A 86 -11.71 10.69 12.55
CA HIS A 86 -13.12 10.33 12.45
C HIS A 86 -13.47 9.14 13.37
N ASP A 87 -12.69 8.06 13.32
CA ASP A 87 -12.97 6.81 14.02
C ASP A 87 -11.83 6.32 14.93
N GLY A 88 -10.68 7.00 14.96
CA GLY A 88 -9.55 6.68 15.82
C GLY A 88 -8.73 5.46 15.39
N CYS A 89 -9.07 4.82 14.26
CA CYS A 89 -8.30 3.72 13.71
C CYS A 89 -6.96 4.19 13.13
N LEU A 90 -6.03 3.26 12.89
CA LEU A 90 -4.77 3.59 12.22
C LEU A 90 -5.09 4.01 10.77
N GLU A 91 -4.72 5.22 10.39
CA GLU A 91 -5.03 5.79 9.09
C GLU A 91 -4.09 5.25 8.01
N THR A 92 -4.29 4.00 7.61
CA THR A 92 -3.57 3.35 6.51
C THR A 92 -4.19 3.72 5.16
N MET A 93 -3.50 3.43 4.05
CA MET A 93 -4.10 3.61 2.71
C MET A 93 -5.35 2.72 2.49
N GLU A 94 -5.40 1.54 3.10
CA GLU A 94 -6.59 0.67 3.09
C GLU A 94 -7.75 1.36 3.83
N HIS A 95 -7.49 1.86 5.03
CA HIS A 95 -8.47 2.62 5.79
C HIS A 95 -9.02 3.81 5.00
N ILE A 96 -8.13 4.66 4.48
CA ILE A 96 -8.50 5.87 3.73
C ILE A 96 -9.37 5.55 2.49
N LEU A 97 -9.06 4.46 1.78
CA LEU A 97 -9.67 4.19 0.47
C LEU A 97 -10.91 3.30 0.54
N THR A 98 -11.00 2.40 1.54
CA THR A 98 -12.01 1.33 1.54
C THR A 98 -12.78 1.15 2.84
N GLU A 99 -12.31 1.69 3.97
CA GLU A 99 -12.93 1.45 5.28
C GLU A 99 -13.50 2.70 5.95
N CYS A 100 -12.91 3.87 5.69
CA CYS A 100 -13.28 5.12 6.35
C CYS A 100 -14.55 5.73 5.75
N ASP A 101 -15.51 6.08 6.60
CA ASP A 101 -16.76 6.76 6.24
C ASP A 101 -16.67 8.30 6.34
N SER A 102 -15.48 8.85 6.58
CA SER A 102 -15.30 10.29 6.69
C SER A 102 -15.70 11.00 5.37
N PRO A 103 -16.53 12.06 5.40
CA PRO A 103 -17.02 12.72 4.19
C PRO A 103 -15.95 13.55 3.44
N GLY A 104 -14.75 13.68 4.00
CA GLY A 104 -13.64 14.49 3.45
C GLY A 104 -13.63 15.94 3.92
#